data_AF-A0AAD3CTN6-F1
#
_entry.id   AF-A0AAD3CTN6-F1
#
_cell.length_a   1.000
_cell.length_b   1.000
_cell.length_c   1.000
_cell.angle_alpha   90.00
_cell.angle_beta   90.00
_cell.angle_gamma   90.00
#
_symmetry.space_group_name_H-M   'P 1'
#
loop_
_entity.id
_entity.type
_entity.pdbx_description
1 polymer ?
#
loop_
_entity_poly.entity_id
_entity_poly.type
_entity_poly.pdbx_seq_one_letter_code
_entity_poly.pdbx_strand_id
1 'polypeptide(L)'
;MKFFIAVVNVGLFLQMKNVDAFSLPSKIQIQSSVLNSVTDSNSVDESTISSSKSSRRAILQKSLVALSILNLPSEQAIAGTFTPGGTLVDRDVGVTVGNDEASPSRKVDNSNVLFGQDNYFKFGVAAPWIEPDSTEFPKTMPFVLSQQRYDTLKKYGSRVKAGAEVLISLEEDIKNGNFANIAPADDPKYALRPLGLMANGFLASENTGTTNELLLARWYINEIYLRISDMKNATNKDEALIAYSAAKKSLNSYFSMTNRVITSKVGNKFEYY
;
A
#
# COMPACT_ATOMS: atom_id res chain seq x y z
N MET A 1 -56.87 -5.59 -29.82
CA MET A 1 -56.03 -6.58 -30.53
C MET A 1 -55.07 -7.18 -29.52
N LYS A 2 -55.27 -8.46 -29.17
CA LYS A 2 -54.46 -9.20 -28.19
C LYS A 2 -53.41 -9.99 -28.98
N PHE A 3 -52.13 -9.88 -28.61
CA PHE A 3 -51.11 -10.83 -29.03
C PHE A 3 -50.44 -11.42 -27.78
N PHE A 4 -50.81 -12.66 -27.51
CA PHE A 4 -50.08 -13.66 -26.73
C PHE A 4 -48.91 -14.19 -27.58
N ILE A 5 -47.76 -14.51 -26.98
CA ILE A 5 -46.71 -15.48 -27.37
C ILE A 5 -45.52 -15.22 -26.42
N ALA A 6 -44.73 -16.17 -25.91
CA ALA A 6 -44.88 -17.56 -25.49
C ALA A 6 -43.64 -17.80 -24.61
N VAL A 7 -43.83 -18.49 -23.49
CA VAL A 7 -42.77 -18.90 -22.56
C VAL A 7 -41.99 -20.04 -23.19
N VAL A 8 -40.65 -19.95 -23.20
CA VAL A 8 -39.78 -21.10 -23.41
C VAL A 8 -38.77 -21.15 -22.28
N ASN A 9 -38.97 -22.16 -21.42
CA ASN A 9 -38.16 -22.50 -20.27
C ASN A 9 -37.31 -23.70 -20.67
N VAL A 10 -35.99 -23.54 -20.78
CA VAL A 10 -35.06 -24.65 -21.03
C VAL A 10 -34.17 -24.78 -19.81
N GLY A 11 -34.55 -25.71 -18.93
CA GLY A 11 -33.68 -26.21 -17.89
C GLY A 11 -32.62 -27.12 -18.49
N LEU A 12 -31.36 -26.88 -18.13
CA LEU A 12 -30.28 -27.83 -18.36
C LEU A 12 -29.72 -28.26 -17.00
N PHE A 13 -30.12 -29.46 -16.60
CA PHE A 13 -29.55 -30.24 -15.52
C PHE A 13 -28.15 -30.74 -15.96
N LEU A 14 -27.11 -30.45 -15.19
CA LEU A 14 -25.88 -31.26 -15.22
C LEU A 14 -25.52 -31.68 -13.79
N GLN A 15 -25.74 -32.96 -13.54
CA GLN A 15 -25.13 -33.70 -12.43
C GLN A 15 -23.62 -33.84 -12.69
N MET A 16 -22.79 -33.49 -11.71
CA MET A 16 -21.46 -34.08 -11.59
C MET A 16 -21.31 -34.75 -10.22
N LYS A 17 -20.92 -36.02 -10.30
CA LYS A 17 -20.63 -36.94 -9.20
C LYS A 17 -19.22 -36.66 -8.63
N ASN A 18 -19.13 -36.81 -7.30
CA ASN A 18 -18.00 -37.15 -6.43
C ASN A 18 -16.58 -37.09 -7.00
N VAL A 19 -15.73 -36.31 -6.33
CA VAL A 19 -14.31 -36.64 -6.14
C VAL A 19 -13.96 -36.42 -4.67
N ASP A 20 -13.26 -37.40 -4.13
CA ASP A 20 -13.05 -37.70 -2.72
C ASP A 20 -12.24 -36.68 -1.93
N ALA A 21 -12.49 -36.71 -0.61
CA ALA A 21 -11.84 -35.92 0.42
C ALA A 21 -10.32 -36.15 0.46
N PHE A 22 -9.56 -35.07 0.24
CA PHE A 22 -8.13 -35.04 0.49
C PHE A 22 -7.87 -34.67 1.96
N SER A 23 -7.56 -35.68 2.76
CA SER A 23 -7.15 -35.55 4.17
C SER A 23 -5.73 -35.01 4.28
N LEU A 24 -5.54 -33.89 4.97
CA LEU A 24 -4.22 -33.35 5.34
C LEU A 24 -3.70 -34.00 6.64
N PRO A 25 -2.43 -34.44 6.70
CA PRO A 25 -1.86 -35.00 7.91
C PRO A 25 -1.53 -33.91 8.94
N SER A 26 -1.88 -34.21 10.19
CA SER A 26 -1.63 -33.42 11.39
C SER A 26 -0.19 -33.52 11.90
N LYS A 27 0.28 -32.42 12.52
CA LYS A 27 1.38 -32.30 13.50
C LYS A 27 2.82 -32.35 12.96
N ILE A 28 3.45 -31.18 12.92
CA ILE A 28 4.90 -31.03 13.10
C ILE A 28 5.12 -30.41 14.48
N GLN A 29 5.64 -31.21 15.41
CA GLN A 29 6.19 -30.77 16.70
C GLN A 29 7.62 -30.26 16.45
N ILE A 30 7.90 -29.00 16.79
CA ILE A 30 9.28 -28.51 16.89
C ILE A 30 9.68 -28.57 18.35
N GLN A 31 10.63 -29.45 18.66
CA GLN A 31 11.29 -29.52 19.97
C GLN A 31 12.31 -28.38 20.08
N SER A 32 12.21 -27.63 21.17
CA SER A 32 13.23 -26.72 21.66
C SER A 32 14.38 -27.50 22.28
N SER A 33 15.60 -27.37 21.76
CA SER A 33 16.82 -27.83 22.44
C SER A 33 17.66 -26.64 22.90
N VAL A 34 17.94 -26.71 24.20
CA VAL A 34 18.69 -25.81 25.07
C VAL A 34 20.16 -25.74 24.64
N LEU A 35 20.71 -24.52 24.59
CA LEU A 35 22.14 -24.26 24.41
C LEU A 35 22.85 -24.50 25.76
N ASN A 36 23.58 -25.60 25.88
CA ASN A 36 24.44 -25.85 27.04
C ASN A 36 25.83 -25.25 26.83
N SER A 37 26.28 -24.53 27.86
CA SER A 37 27.64 -24.06 28.11
C SER A 37 28.64 -25.22 28.16
N VAL A 38 29.81 -25.02 27.55
CA VAL A 38 31.01 -25.82 27.80
C VAL A 38 32.13 -24.88 28.22
N THR A 39 32.39 -24.86 29.52
CA THR A 39 33.74 -24.67 30.07
C THR A 39 34.50 -25.99 29.87
N ASP A 40 35.76 -25.93 29.44
CA ASP A 40 36.82 -26.59 30.19
C ASP A 40 38.23 -26.20 29.72
N SER A 41 39.07 -26.15 30.74
CA SER A 41 40.50 -25.90 30.83
C SER A 41 41.37 -26.89 30.05
N ASN A 42 42.56 -26.45 29.64
CA ASN A 42 43.78 -27.25 29.83
C ASN A 42 45.06 -26.41 29.79
N SER A 43 46.00 -26.87 30.60
CA SER A 43 47.31 -26.33 31.03
C SER A 43 48.47 -26.58 30.05
N VAL A 44 49.59 -25.89 30.27
CA VAL A 44 51.00 -26.40 30.42
C VAL A 44 52.04 -25.35 29.96
N ASP A 45 52.79 -24.84 30.95
CA ASP A 45 54.23 -24.53 31.11
C ASP A 45 55.13 -23.78 30.09
N GLU A 46 55.60 -22.62 30.59
CA GLU A 46 56.99 -22.16 30.84
C GLU A 46 58.05 -21.97 29.70
N SER A 47 58.47 -20.70 29.48
CA SER A 47 59.90 -20.27 29.48
C SER A 47 60.10 -18.75 29.23
N THR A 48 60.61 -18.07 30.27
CA THR A 48 61.69 -17.04 30.31
C THR A 48 62.00 -16.09 29.13
N ILE A 49 61.80 -14.76 29.31
CA ILE A 49 62.83 -13.67 29.40
C ILE A 49 62.24 -12.26 29.08
N SER A 50 62.28 -11.39 30.10
CA SER A 50 62.51 -9.93 30.14
C SER A 50 62.38 -9.08 28.85
N SER A 51 61.49 -8.07 28.86
CA SER A 51 61.86 -6.67 29.19
C SER A 51 60.73 -5.67 28.87
N SER A 52 60.58 -4.68 29.77
CA SER A 52 60.00 -3.36 29.55
C SER A 52 58.57 -3.26 28.99
N LYS A 53 57.65 -2.76 29.82
CA LYS A 53 57.03 -1.43 29.67
C LYS A 53 55.88 -1.26 30.65
N SER A 54 56.06 -0.27 31.50
CA SER A 54 55.04 0.29 32.36
C SER A 54 53.84 0.81 31.55
N SER A 55 52.66 0.68 32.16
CA SER A 55 51.49 1.55 32.03
C SER A 55 50.78 1.69 30.67
N ARG A 56 49.81 0.80 30.44
CA ARG A 56 48.53 1.13 29.75
C ARG A 56 47.30 0.51 30.41
N ARG A 57 47.47 -0.63 31.10
CA ARG A 57 46.37 -1.32 31.82
C ARG A 57 45.90 -0.58 33.08
N ALA A 58 46.77 0.18 33.73
CA ALA A 58 46.41 0.97 34.92
C ALA A 58 45.56 2.22 34.60
N ILE A 59 45.56 2.69 33.34
CA ILE A 59 44.80 3.86 32.92
C ILE A 59 43.36 3.45 32.54
N LEU A 60 43.15 2.26 31.99
CA LEU A 60 41.82 1.76 31.61
C LEU A 60 40.95 1.31 32.80
N GLN A 61 41.55 0.93 33.93
CA GLN A 61 40.80 0.55 35.13
C GLN A 61 40.27 1.75 35.93
N LYS A 62 40.84 2.96 35.74
CA LYS A 62 40.34 4.18 36.42
C LYS A 62 39.21 4.89 35.66
N SER A 63 38.97 4.56 34.40
CA SER A 63 37.85 5.08 33.61
C SER A 63 36.53 4.31 33.79
N LEU A 64 36.53 3.18 34.53
CA LEU A 64 35.36 2.31 34.67
C LEU A 64 34.49 2.59 35.91
N VAL A 65 34.90 3.51 36.78
CA VAL A 65 34.16 3.87 38.02
C VAL A 65 33.46 5.24 37.92
N ALA A 66 33.65 5.99 36.82
CA ALA A 66 33.11 7.35 36.64
C ALA A 66 31.87 7.45 35.74
N LEU A 67 31.16 6.35 35.47
CA LEU A 67 29.97 6.32 34.59
C LEU A 67 28.68 5.85 35.28
N SER A 68 28.71 5.62 36.60
CA SER A 68 27.57 5.08 37.36
C SER A 68 26.62 6.14 37.93
N ILE A 69 26.71 7.41 37.51
CA ILE A 69 25.73 8.44 37.91
C ILE A 69 25.35 9.29 36.69
N LEU A 70 24.68 8.67 35.72
CA LEU A 70 23.77 9.36 34.82
C LEU A 70 22.41 8.69 35.02
N ASN A 71 21.58 9.34 35.86
CA ASN A 71 20.13 9.12 35.88
C ASN A 71 19.56 9.60 34.54
N LEU A 72 19.73 8.78 33.51
CA LEU A 72 18.88 8.85 32.33
C LEU A 72 17.56 8.22 32.74
N PRO A 73 16.41 8.87 32.49
CA PRO A 73 15.12 8.22 32.68
C PRO A 73 15.15 6.93 31.86
N SER A 74 14.90 5.80 32.51
CA SER A 74 14.58 4.58 31.79
C SER A 74 13.30 4.89 31.02
N GLU A 75 13.41 5.23 29.73
CA GLU A 75 12.33 4.95 28.81
C GLU A 75 12.03 3.47 29.03
N GLN A 76 10.87 3.21 29.61
CA GLN A 76 10.35 1.86 29.67
C GLN A 76 10.42 1.37 28.23
N ALA A 77 11.21 0.33 27.99
CA ALA A 77 11.14 -0.38 26.74
C ALA A 77 9.67 -0.69 26.53
N ILE A 78 9.04 0.02 25.59
CA ILE A 78 7.66 -0.23 25.19
C ILE A 78 7.72 -1.69 24.76
N ALA A 79 7.13 -2.57 25.57
CA ALA A 79 7.00 -3.96 25.22
C ALA A 79 6.27 -3.97 23.89
N GLY A 80 7.02 -4.18 22.81
CA GLY A 80 6.50 -4.06 21.46
C GLY A 80 5.29 -4.96 21.35
N THR A 81 4.11 -4.35 21.29
CA THR A 81 2.88 -5.05 20.98
C THR A 81 3.07 -5.59 19.57
N PHE A 82 3.36 -6.88 19.48
CA PHE A 82 3.45 -7.59 18.22
C PHE A 82 2.13 -7.38 17.46
N THR A 83 2.14 -6.52 16.45
CA THR A 83 1.04 -6.41 15.50
C THR A 83 0.88 -7.76 14.80
N PRO A 84 -0.34 -8.32 14.74
CA PRO A 84 -0.60 -9.57 14.01
C PRO A 84 -0.17 -9.40 12.55
N GLY A 85 0.96 -10.00 12.16
CA GLY A 85 1.59 -9.79 10.85
C GLY A 85 3.13 -9.75 10.86
N GLY A 86 3.76 -9.63 12.04
CA GLY A 86 5.18 -9.99 12.20
C GLY A 86 6.20 -9.14 11.44
N THR A 87 6.01 -7.83 11.36
CA THR A 87 7.05 -6.94 10.83
C THR A 87 7.99 -6.50 11.95
N LEU A 88 9.29 -6.77 11.80
CA LEU A 88 10.41 -6.38 12.69
C LEU A 88 10.67 -4.85 12.71
N VAL A 89 9.64 -4.03 12.59
CA VAL A 89 9.77 -2.59 12.44
C VAL A 89 9.24 -1.93 13.71
N ASP A 90 10.07 -1.10 14.35
CA ASP A 90 9.75 -0.38 15.60
C ASP A 90 8.73 0.76 15.40
N ARG A 91 7.84 0.67 14.40
CA ARG A 91 6.85 1.69 14.07
C ARG A 91 5.52 1.04 13.74
N ASP A 92 4.43 1.76 13.97
CA ASP A 92 3.09 1.30 13.60
C ASP A 92 2.97 1.09 12.10
N VAL A 93 2.40 -0.05 11.72
CA VAL A 93 2.10 -0.43 10.34
C VAL A 93 0.65 -0.88 10.24
N GLY A 94 -0.03 -0.54 9.14
CA GLY A 94 -1.42 -0.89 8.95
C GLY A 94 -2.06 -0.15 7.79
N VAL A 95 -3.22 -0.65 7.34
CA VAL A 95 -3.93 -0.18 6.13
C VAL A 95 -4.41 1.26 6.23
N THR A 96 -4.61 1.75 7.45
CA THR A 96 -5.04 3.12 7.77
C THR A 96 -4.00 3.90 8.57
N VAL A 97 -2.88 3.27 8.97
CA VAL A 97 -1.85 3.96 9.75
C VAL A 97 -1.25 5.08 8.89
N GLY A 98 -1.28 6.32 9.36
CA GLY A 98 -0.82 7.50 8.62
C GLY A 98 -1.90 8.16 7.74
N ASN A 99 -3.05 7.52 7.53
CA ASN A 99 -4.21 8.09 6.87
C ASN A 99 -5.49 7.36 7.32
N ASP A 100 -6.16 7.92 8.32
CA ASP A 100 -7.39 7.35 8.90
C ASP A 100 -8.56 7.27 7.90
N GLU A 101 -8.49 8.05 6.82
CA GLU A 101 -9.46 8.05 5.74
C GLU A 101 -9.12 7.06 4.61
N ALA A 102 -8.06 6.25 4.73
CA ALA A 102 -7.80 5.16 3.78
C ALA A 102 -8.92 4.10 3.85
N SER A 103 -9.10 3.32 2.78
CA SER A 103 -10.19 2.34 2.72
C SER A 103 -10.03 1.27 3.80
N PRO A 104 -11.04 1.08 4.68
CA PRO A 104 -11.00 0.04 5.70
C PRO A 104 -11.18 -1.36 5.11
N SER A 105 -11.67 -1.47 3.87
CA SER A 105 -11.86 -2.76 3.20
C SER A 105 -10.57 -3.29 2.57
N ARG A 106 -9.49 -2.50 2.55
CA ARG A 106 -8.19 -2.94 2.07
C ARG A 106 -7.69 -4.13 2.89
N LYS A 107 -7.27 -5.20 2.21
CA LYS A 107 -6.61 -6.33 2.86
C LYS A 107 -5.13 -6.06 3.02
N VAL A 108 -4.54 -6.54 4.12
CA VAL A 108 -3.11 -6.37 4.44
C VAL A 108 -2.20 -7.02 3.39
N ASP A 109 -2.67 -8.09 2.74
CA ASP A 109 -1.96 -8.80 1.68
C ASP A 109 -2.16 -8.19 0.27
N ASN A 110 -2.94 -7.11 0.15
CA ASN A 110 -3.36 -6.49 -1.10
C ASN A 110 -3.99 -7.48 -2.11
N SER A 111 -4.61 -8.57 -1.63
CA SER A 111 -5.28 -9.54 -2.51
C SER A 111 -6.57 -9.01 -3.14
N ASN A 112 -7.11 -7.90 -2.64
CA ASN A 112 -8.34 -7.28 -3.12
C ASN A 112 -8.15 -5.94 -3.86
N VAL A 113 -6.94 -5.66 -4.35
CA VAL A 113 -6.65 -4.42 -5.09
C VAL A 113 -6.32 -4.70 -6.55
N LEU A 114 -6.40 -3.67 -7.41
CA LEU A 114 -6.13 -3.79 -8.84
C LEU A 114 -4.64 -3.98 -9.14
N PHE A 115 -3.76 -3.32 -8.38
CA PHE A 115 -2.31 -3.37 -8.56
C PHE A 115 -1.61 -3.92 -7.31
N GLY A 116 -1.51 -5.25 -7.14
CA GLY A 116 -0.94 -5.85 -5.93
C GLY A 116 0.57 -5.61 -5.69
N GLN A 117 1.29 -5.04 -6.66
CA GLN A 117 2.69 -4.62 -6.48
C GLN A 117 2.81 -3.24 -5.81
N ASP A 118 1.69 -2.59 -5.48
CA ASP A 118 1.66 -1.32 -4.76
C ASP A 118 1.94 -1.46 -3.26
N ASN A 119 2.26 -2.68 -2.80
CA ASN A 119 2.50 -3.03 -1.40
C ASN A 119 3.27 -1.93 -0.65
N TYR A 120 2.49 -1.12 0.05
CA TYR A 120 2.88 -0.44 1.28
C TYR A 120 4.17 0.36 1.20
N PHE A 121 4.27 1.23 0.19
CA PHE A 121 5.15 2.40 0.12
C PHE A 121 6.33 2.36 1.11
N LYS A 122 7.27 1.42 0.91
CA LYS A 122 8.54 1.31 1.65
C LYS A 122 8.47 1.15 3.19
N PHE A 123 7.32 1.31 3.85
CA PHE A 123 7.22 1.51 5.32
C PHE A 123 5.98 0.94 6.02
N GLY A 124 5.02 0.31 5.32
CA GLY A 124 3.88 -0.32 6.01
C GLY A 124 2.75 0.62 6.44
N VAL A 125 2.71 1.86 5.91
CA VAL A 125 1.68 2.88 6.24
C VAL A 125 0.89 3.33 5.00
N ALA A 126 -0.33 3.83 5.23
CA ALA A 126 -1.19 4.44 4.23
C ALA A 126 -0.61 5.80 3.77
N ALA A 127 -0.75 6.13 2.49
CA ALA A 127 -0.23 7.40 1.98
C ALA A 127 -1.16 8.57 2.37
N PRO A 128 -0.62 9.75 2.70
CA PRO A 128 -1.43 10.93 2.96
C PRO A 128 -2.12 11.40 1.66
N TRP A 129 -3.23 12.12 1.80
CA TRP A 129 -3.82 12.84 0.67
C TRP A 129 -2.92 14.00 0.24
N ILE A 130 -2.89 14.27 -1.06
CA ILE A 130 -2.14 15.38 -1.63
C ILE A 130 -3.14 16.45 -2.05
N GLU A 131 -3.01 17.62 -1.46
CA GLU A 131 -3.83 18.78 -1.83
C GLU A 131 -3.61 19.16 -3.32
N PRO A 132 -4.64 19.69 -3.99
CA PRO A 132 -4.52 20.21 -5.35
C PRO A 132 -3.33 21.16 -5.50
N ASP A 133 -2.53 20.96 -6.56
CA ASP A 133 -1.31 21.70 -6.88
C ASP A 133 -0.20 21.69 -5.80
N SER A 134 -0.33 20.89 -4.73
CA SER A 134 0.71 20.78 -3.71
C SER A 134 1.98 20.10 -4.24
N THR A 135 3.12 20.65 -3.84
CA THR A 135 4.45 20.10 -4.14
C THR A 135 5.15 19.51 -2.92
N GLU A 136 4.49 19.49 -1.76
CA GLU A 136 5.09 19.05 -0.50
C GLU A 136 5.34 17.54 -0.49
N PHE A 137 4.44 16.78 -1.12
CA PHE A 137 4.53 15.32 -1.21
C PHE A 137 4.01 14.83 -2.58
N PRO A 138 4.74 13.94 -3.27
CA PRO A 138 6.16 13.61 -3.08
C PRO A 138 7.05 14.83 -3.41
N LYS A 139 8.20 15.00 -2.74
CA LYS A 139 9.06 16.19 -2.93
C LYS A 139 9.64 16.29 -4.35
N THR A 140 10.04 15.15 -4.91
CA THR A 140 10.65 15.04 -6.24
C THR A 140 9.77 14.19 -7.14
N MET A 141 9.72 14.53 -8.43
CA MET A 141 9.08 13.70 -9.45
C MET A 141 10.15 12.97 -10.27
N PRO A 142 9.90 11.74 -10.71
CA PRO A 142 10.86 10.99 -11.52
C PRO A 142 11.03 11.65 -12.88
N PHE A 143 12.23 11.50 -13.45
CA PHE A 143 12.49 11.93 -14.82
C PHE A 143 11.90 10.91 -15.79
N VAL A 144 11.08 11.42 -16.72
CA VAL A 144 10.52 10.67 -17.85
C VAL A 144 10.66 11.54 -19.11
N LEU A 145 10.75 10.95 -20.29
CA LEU A 145 10.85 11.74 -21.52
C LEU A 145 9.54 12.49 -21.79
N SER A 146 9.65 13.76 -22.22
CA SER A 146 8.47 14.58 -22.54
C SER A 146 7.65 13.97 -23.68
N GLN A 147 8.32 13.33 -24.65
CA GLN A 147 7.65 12.64 -25.76
C GLN A 147 6.80 11.47 -25.26
N GLN A 148 7.35 10.63 -24.37
CA GLN A 148 6.63 9.53 -23.75
C GLN A 148 5.39 10.03 -23.00
N ARG A 149 5.52 11.11 -22.23
CA ARG A 149 4.38 11.72 -21.53
C ARG A 149 3.32 12.24 -22.50
N TYR A 150 3.73 12.92 -23.57
CA TYR A 150 2.81 13.42 -24.59
C TYR A 150 2.02 12.27 -25.25
N ASP A 151 2.71 11.23 -25.69
CA ASP A 151 2.07 10.08 -26.34
C ASP A 151 1.14 9.32 -25.39
N THR A 152 1.54 9.20 -24.13
CA THR A 152 0.73 8.60 -23.06
C THR A 152 -0.53 9.42 -22.79
N LEU A 153 -0.40 10.74 -22.65
CA LEU A 153 -1.54 11.64 -22.44
C LEU A 153 -2.52 11.58 -23.60
N LYS A 154 -2.00 11.60 -24.84
CA LYS A 154 -2.81 11.48 -26.05
C LYS A 154 -3.55 10.15 -26.13
N LYS A 155 -2.94 9.05 -25.68
CA LYS A 155 -3.52 7.70 -25.77
C LYS A 155 -4.57 7.41 -24.70
N TYR A 156 -4.34 7.88 -23.47
CA TYR A 156 -5.15 7.51 -22.30
C TYR A 156 -5.94 8.66 -21.68
N GLY A 157 -5.54 9.92 -21.90
CA GLY A 157 -6.09 11.08 -21.22
C GLY A 157 -7.60 11.26 -21.37
N SER A 158 -8.15 11.05 -22.57
CA SER A 158 -9.60 11.14 -22.80
C SER A 158 -10.39 10.08 -22.02
N ARG A 159 -9.86 8.86 -21.89
CA ARG A 159 -10.51 7.78 -21.12
C ARG A 159 -10.43 8.04 -19.63
N VAL A 160 -9.29 8.56 -19.17
CA VAL A 160 -9.11 8.95 -17.77
C VAL A 160 -10.08 10.08 -17.40
N LYS A 161 -10.24 11.09 -18.26
CA LYS A 161 -11.21 12.17 -18.06
C LYS A 161 -12.64 11.64 -17.99
N ALA A 162 -13.04 10.80 -18.94
CA ALA A 162 -14.37 10.20 -18.92
C ALA A 162 -14.61 9.33 -17.66
N GLY A 163 -13.62 8.56 -17.22
CA GLY A 163 -13.74 7.76 -16.00
C GLY A 163 -13.83 8.59 -14.72
N ALA A 164 -13.10 9.71 -14.66
CA ALA A 164 -13.22 10.69 -13.58
C ALA A 164 -14.63 11.31 -13.54
N GLU A 165 -15.17 11.74 -14.68
CA GLU A 165 -16.52 12.29 -14.77
C GLU A 165 -17.58 11.28 -14.29
N VAL A 166 -17.44 10.00 -14.64
CA VAL A 166 -18.31 8.92 -14.14
C VAL A 166 -18.19 8.72 -12.64
N LEU A 167 -16.99 8.83 -12.06
CA LEU A 167 -16.83 8.77 -10.61
C LEU A 167 -17.57 9.93 -9.94
N ILE A 168 -17.44 11.15 -10.49
CA ILE A 168 -18.07 12.34 -9.91
C ILE A 168 -19.59 12.26 -9.98
N SER A 169 -20.16 11.73 -11.06
CA SER A 169 -21.62 11.58 -11.17
C SER A 169 -22.24 10.64 -10.13
N LEU A 170 -21.45 9.76 -9.48
CA LEU A 170 -21.97 8.86 -8.44
C LEU A 170 -22.52 9.62 -7.22
N GLU A 171 -22.11 10.86 -7.00
CA GLU A 171 -22.58 11.65 -5.86
C GLU A 171 -24.11 11.79 -5.85
N GLU A 172 -24.70 11.99 -7.03
CA GLU A 172 -26.15 12.14 -7.19
C GLU A 172 -26.87 10.82 -6.88
N ASP A 173 -26.34 9.70 -7.38
CA ASP A 173 -26.87 8.37 -7.09
C ASP A 173 -26.86 8.07 -5.59
N ILE A 174 -25.76 8.42 -4.90
CA ILE A 174 -25.63 8.26 -3.45
C ILE A 174 -26.61 9.18 -2.72
N LYS A 175 -26.73 10.44 -3.15
CA LYS A 175 -27.67 11.41 -2.57
C LYS A 175 -29.12 10.94 -2.68
N ASN A 176 -29.46 10.26 -3.77
CA ASN A 176 -30.78 9.67 -4.03
C ASN A 176 -30.99 8.30 -3.36
N GLY A 177 -29.98 7.76 -2.66
CA GLY A 177 -30.07 6.47 -1.97
C GLY A 177 -29.90 5.24 -2.87
N ASN A 178 -29.46 5.44 -4.11
CA ASN A 178 -29.29 4.38 -5.12
C ASN A 178 -27.89 3.74 -5.10
N PHE A 179 -27.14 3.85 -4.00
CA PHE A 179 -25.74 3.42 -3.93
C PHE A 179 -25.55 1.90 -4.12
N ALA A 180 -26.53 1.07 -3.76
CA ALA A 180 -26.49 -0.37 -4.05
C ALA A 180 -26.42 -0.70 -5.56
N ASN A 181 -26.94 0.19 -6.41
CA ASN A 181 -26.96 0.05 -7.87
C ASN A 181 -25.68 0.55 -8.54
N ILE A 182 -24.72 1.11 -7.77
CA ILE A 182 -23.41 1.47 -8.30
C ILE A 182 -22.77 0.24 -8.93
N ALA A 183 -22.26 0.41 -10.16
CA ALA A 183 -21.62 -0.67 -10.90
C ALA A 183 -20.35 -1.13 -10.15
N PRO A 184 -19.98 -2.42 -10.23
CA PRO A 184 -18.84 -2.95 -9.50
C PRO A 184 -17.55 -2.23 -9.91
N ALA A 185 -16.57 -2.16 -8.99
CA ALA A 185 -15.37 -1.34 -9.18
C ALA A 185 -14.48 -1.75 -10.37
N ASP A 186 -14.62 -2.98 -10.87
CA ASP A 186 -13.93 -3.49 -12.05
C ASP A 186 -14.61 -3.09 -13.37
N ASP A 187 -15.75 -2.39 -13.32
CA ASP A 187 -16.46 -1.91 -14.50
C ASP A 187 -15.55 -0.98 -15.33
N PRO A 188 -15.39 -1.24 -16.65
CA PRO A 188 -14.57 -0.44 -17.54
C PRO A 188 -14.90 1.07 -17.55
N LYS A 189 -16.13 1.45 -17.18
CA LYS A 189 -16.59 2.85 -17.19
C LYS A 189 -15.76 3.75 -16.27
N TYR A 190 -15.20 3.21 -15.20
CA TYR A 190 -14.37 3.98 -14.26
C TYR A 190 -12.94 4.21 -14.77
N ALA A 191 -12.55 3.56 -15.88
CA ALA A 191 -11.25 3.73 -16.52
C ALA A 191 -10.02 3.59 -15.58
N LEU A 192 -10.12 2.76 -14.54
CA LEU A 192 -9.05 2.57 -13.54
C LEU A 192 -7.78 1.93 -14.13
N ARG A 193 -7.91 1.02 -15.10
CA ARG A 193 -6.75 0.48 -15.82
C ARG A 193 -6.05 1.54 -16.68
N PRO A 194 -6.77 2.36 -17.49
CA PRO A 194 -6.19 3.54 -18.12
C PRO A 194 -5.44 4.47 -17.17
N LEU A 195 -5.93 4.73 -15.95
CA LEU A 195 -5.19 5.50 -14.94
C LEU A 195 -3.82 4.86 -14.64
N GLY A 196 -3.76 3.55 -14.45
CA GLY A 196 -2.49 2.84 -14.19
C GLY A 196 -1.55 2.85 -15.39
N LEU A 197 -2.07 2.71 -16.61
CA LEU A 197 -1.27 2.80 -17.83
C LEU A 197 -0.72 4.22 -18.05
N MET A 198 -1.52 5.24 -17.75
CA MET A 198 -1.08 6.63 -17.80
C MET A 198 0.00 6.92 -16.74
N ALA A 199 -0.19 6.41 -15.51
CA ALA A 199 0.80 6.53 -14.45
C ALA A 199 2.13 5.90 -14.85
N ASN A 200 2.13 4.71 -15.47
CA ASN A 200 3.35 4.09 -15.99
C ASN A 200 4.07 5.01 -16.99
N GLY A 201 3.33 5.60 -17.95
CA GLY A 201 3.94 6.48 -18.95
C GLY A 201 4.43 7.83 -18.38
N PHE A 202 3.98 8.22 -17.19
CA PHE A 202 4.32 9.50 -16.57
C PHE A 202 5.37 9.41 -15.48
N LEU A 203 5.42 8.28 -14.79
CA LEU A 203 6.14 8.11 -13.54
C LEU A 203 7.12 6.94 -13.58
N ALA A 204 7.04 6.02 -14.55
CA ALA A 204 8.08 5.00 -14.71
C ALA A 204 9.34 5.66 -15.28
N SER A 205 10.43 5.57 -14.54
CA SER A 205 11.75 6.05 -14.96
C SER A 205 12.33 5.08 -15.98
N GLU A 206 12.89 5.60 -17.08
CA GLU A 206 13.56 4.75 -18.08
C GLU A 206 14.79 4.04 -17.50
N ASN A 207 15.47 4.69 -16.54
CA ASN A 207 16.72 4.18 -15.98
C ASN A 207 16.51 3.12 -14.89
N THR A 208 15.38 3.18 -14.17
CA THR A 208 15.14 2.36 -12.98
C THR A 208 13.82 1.58 -13.02
N GLY A 209 13.00 1.80 -14.05
CA GLY A 209 11.68 1.18 -14.17
C GLY A 209 10.69 1.73 -13.13
N THR A 210 10.26 0.87 -12.21
CA THR A 210 9.27 1.20 -11.19
C THR A 210 9.82 2.22 -10.18
N THR A 211 9.15 3.36 -10.05
CA THR A 211 9.51 4.44 -9.11
C THR A 211 8.57 4.47 -7.91
N ASN A 212 8.96 5.14 -6.84
CA ASN A 212 8.09 5.31 -5.67
C ASN A 212 6.83 6.08 -6.03
N GLU A 213 6.95 7.08 -6.91
CA GLU A 213 5.83 7.90 -7.37
C GLU A 213 4.86 7.07 -8.22
N LEU A 214 5.36 6.12 -9.01
CA LEU A 214 4.50 5.17 -9.71
C LEU A 214 3.76 4.25 -8.74
N LEU A 215 4.43 3.73 -7.71
CA LEU A 215 3.78 2.92 -6.68
C LEU A 215 2.72 3.71 -5.93
N LEU A 216 3.00 4.98 -5.59
CA LEU A 216 2.06 5.89 -4.96
C LEU A 216 0.84 6.18 -5.86
N ALA A 217 1.06 6.41 -7.15
CA ALA A 217 -0.05 6.59 -8.10
C ALA A 217 -0.93 5.33 -8.19
N ARG A 218 -0.34 4.12 -8.18
CA ARG A 218 -1.09 2.86 -8.13
C ARG A 218 -1.86 2.69 -6.82
N TRP A 219 -1.27 3.11 -5.70
CA TRP A 219 -1.94 3.13 -4.40
C TRP A 219 -3.21 3.99 -4.45
N TYR A 220 -3.14 5.22 -4.97
CA TYR A 220 -4.34 6.07 -5.13
C TYR A 220 -5.40 5.42 -6.03
N ILE A 221 -4.99 4.78 -7.14
CA ILE A 221 -5.95 4.08 -8.02
C ILE A 221 -6.61 2.90 -7.29
N ASN A 222 -5.85 2.17 -6.48
CA ASN A 222 -6.40 1.09 -5.65
C ASN A 222 -7.37 1.63 -4.59
N GLU A 223 -7.09 2.78 -3.99
CA GLU A 223 -8.04 3.43 -3.09
C GLU A 223 -9.33 3.82 -3.81
N ILE A 224 -9.27 4.35 -5.04
CA ILE A 224 -10.49 4.63 -5.83
C ILE A 224 -11.27 3.32 -6.06
N TYR A 225 -10.58 2.25 -6.47
CA TYR A 225 -11.18 0.93 -6.70
C TYR A 225 -11.90 0.39 -5.46
N LEU A 226 -11.22 0.41 -4.31
CA LEU A 226 -11.78 -0.06 -3.04
C LEU A 226 -12.96 0.81 -2.61
N ARG A 227 -12.83 2.14 -2.70
CA ARG A 227 -13.88 3.06 -2.30
C ARG A 227 -15.14 2.95 -3.15
N ILE A 228 -15.05 2.61 -4.45
CA ILE A 228 -16.24 2.29 -5.27
C ILE A 228 -16.98 1.07 -4.71
N SER A 229 -16.24 0.05 -4.26
CA SER A 229 -16.83 -1.12 -3.61
C SER A 229 -17.43 -0.78 -2.24
N ASP A 230 -16.76 0.07 -1.46
CA ASP A 230 -17.27 0.56 -0.17
C ASP A 230 -18.58 1.35 -0.35
N MET A 231 -18.66 2.25 -1.35
CA MET A 231 -19.89 2.99 -1.67
C MET A 231 -21.05 2.05 -1.98
N LYS A 232 -20.80 1.03 -2.80
CA LYS A 232 -21.81 0.04 -3.20
C LYS A 232 -22.32 -0.79 -2.03
N ASN A 233 -21.41 -1.16 -1.12
CA ASN A 233 -21.69 -2.06 0.01
C ASN A 233 -22.07 -1.31 1.30
N ALA A 234 -22.12 0.02 1.27
CA ALA A 234 -22.48 0.84 2.41
C ALA A 234 -23.85 0.46 2.97
N THR A 235 -24.01 0.54 4.29
CA THR A 235 -25.27 0.23 4.98
C THR A 235 -26.24 1.41 4.97
N ASN A 236 -25.70 2.62 4.87
CA ASN A 236 -26.44 3.87 4.91
C ASN A 236 -25.78 4.92 3.99
N LYS A 237 -26.53 5.98 3.71
CA LYS A 237 -26.11 7.05 2.82
C LYS A 237 -24.87 7.80 3.31
N ASP A 238 -24.74 8.01 4.62
CA ASP A 238 -23.63 8.77 5.18
C ASP A 238 -22.31 8.02 5.02
N GLU A 239 -22.32 6.70 5.24
CA GLU A 239 -21.19 5.81 4.97
C GLU A 239 -20.79 5.83 3.49
N ALA A 240 -21.76 5.78 2.58
CA ALA A 240 -21.50 5.89 1.14
C ALA A 240 -20.89 7.25 0.76
N LEU A 241 -21.35 8.35 1.37
CA LEU A 241 -20.80 9.69 1.13
C LEU A 241 -19.37 9.84 1.67
N ILE A 242 -19.05 9.21 2.81
CA ILE A 242 -17.68 9.17 3.33
C ILE A 242 -16.77 8.43 2.35
N ALA A 243 -17.18 7.25 1.88
CA ALA A 243 -16.43 6.49 0.88
C ALA A 243 -16.24 7.27 -0.43
N TYR A 244 -17.29 7.96 -0.90
CA TYR A 244 -17.22 8.84 -2.06
C TYR A 244 -16.22 9.99 -1.87
N SER A 245 -16.28 10.68 -0.74
CA SER A 245 -15.35 11.77 -0.42
C SER A 245 -13.89 11.29 -0.43
N ALA A 246 -13.61 10.13 0.16
CA ALA A 246 -12.28 9.53 0.12
C ALA A 246 -11.84 9.13 -1.30
N ALA A 247 -12.74 8.57 -2.13
CA ALA A 247 -12.44 8.27 -3.53
C ALA A 247 -12.05 9.52 -4.32
N LYS A 248 -12.77 10.62 -4.09
CA LYS A 248 -12.53 11.92 -4.70
C LYS A 248 -11.18 12.52 -4.27
N LYS A 249 -10.85 12.46 -2.97
CA LYS A 249 -9.52 12.85 -2.46
C LYS A 249 -8.41 12.03 -3.09
N SER A 250 -8.61 10.72 -3.26
CA SER A 250 -7.64 9.85 -3.90
C SER A 250 -7.43 10.21 -5.39
N LEU A 251 -8.52 10.47 -6.13
CA LEU A 251 -8.45 10.92 -7.52
C LEU A 251 -7.73 12.27 -7.65
N ASN A 252 -8.05 13.23 -6.78
CA ASN A 252 -7.38 14.53 -6.75
C ASN A 252 -5.89 14.41 -6.39
N SER A 253 -5.54 13.51 -5.47
CA SER A 253 -4.14 13.23 -5.11
C SER A 253 -3.36 12.66 -6.31
N TYR A 254 -3.97 11.73 -7.05
CA TYR A 254 -3.43 11.22 -8.29
C TYR A 254 -3.24 12.31 -9.35
N PHE A 255 -4.23 13.20 -9.54
CA PHE A 255 -4.11 14.32 -10.47
C PHE A 255 -3.10 15.36 -10.00
N SER A 256 -2.97 15.60 -8.70
CA SER A 256 -1.96 16.50 -8.15
C SER A 256 -0.54 16.04 -8.50
N MET A 257 -0.27 14.73 -8.39
CA MET A 257 0.99 14.16 -8.83
C MET A 257 1.20 14.24 -10.34
N THR A 258 0.23 13.80 -11.14
CA THR A 258 0.39 13.72 -12.59
C THR A 258 0.44 15.10 -13.25
N ASN A 259 -0.31 16.08 -12.75
CA ASN A 259 -0.27 17.46 -13.22
C ASN A 259 1.10 18.12 -13.04
N ARG A 260 1.90 17.70 -12.06
CA ARG A 260 3.26 18.21 -11.87
C ARG A 260 4.22 17.81 -12.99
N VAL A 261 3.96 16.71 -13.68
CA VAL A 261 4.79 16.25 -14.83
C VAL A 261 4.18 16.61 -16.19
N ILE A 262 2.96 17.16 -16.22
CA ILE A 262 2.37 17.74 -17.41
C ILE A 262 2.87 19.18 -17.55
N THR A 263 3.79 19.39 -18.50
CA THR A 263 4.24 20.74 -18.89
C THR A 263 3.46 21.21 -20.12
N SER A 264 3.62 22.49 -20.49
CA SER A 264 3.02 23.05 -21.71
C SER A 264 3.41 22.31 -23.01
N LYS A 265 4.51 21.57 -23.01
CA LYS A 265 4.95 20.72 -24.14
C LYS A 265 4.25 19.36 -24.18
N VAL A 266 3.70 18.92 -23.05
CA VAL A 266 3.02 17.62 -22.90
C VAL A 266 1.54 17.76 -23.17
N GLY A 267 0.89 18.82 -22.67
CA GLY A 267 -0.53 19.07 -22.91
C GLY A 267 -1.17 19.84 -21.76
N ASN A 268 -2.50 19.75 -21.68
CA ASN A 268 -3.28 20.39 -20.63
C ASN A 268 -3.32 19.51 -19.37
N LYS A 269 -3.24 20.15 -18.22
CA LYS A 269 -3.44 19.51 -16.91
C LYS A 269 -4.88 19.01 -16.76
N PHE A 270 -5.08 18.02 -15.91
CA PHE A 270 -6.40 17.57 -15.48
C PHE A 270 -7.01 18.56 -14.48
N GLU A 271 -8.33 18.70 -14.55
CA GLU A 271 -9.10 19.44 -13.56
C GLU A 271 -9.22 18.63 -12.26
N TYR A 272 -9.27 19.34 -11.14
CA TYR A 272 -9.61 18.77 -9.84
C TYR A 272 -11.12 18.79 -9.66
N TYR A 273 -11.64 17.84 -8.89
CA TYR A 273 -13.07 17.72 -8.65
C TYR A 273 -13.41 18.01 -7.20
#